data_AF-R0JXZ0-F1
#
_entry.id   AF-R0JXZ0-F1
#
_cell.length_a   1.000
_cell.length_b   1.000
_cell.length_c   1.000
_cell.angle_alpha   90.00
_cell.angle_beta   90.00
_cell.angle_gamma   90.00
#
_symmetry.space_group_name_H-M   'P 1'
#
loop_
_entity.id
_entity.type
_entity.pdbx_description
1 polymer ?
#
loop_
_entity_poly.entity_id
_entity_poly.type
_entity_poly.pdbx_seq_one_letter_code
_entity_poly.pdbx_strand_id
1 'polypeptide(L)'
;IALNTDISTRSFIVALKSPFSGKSTREIAEMTGISPRTIDLIYGRACQRGFKPNARLIKILPQYLEDAPRAGRPRKQEEIHDATLKNVRRDRYRREKSCANIASDLSVHGYNVSSSTVWRVL
;
A
#
# COMPACT_ATOMS: atom_id res chain seq x y z
N ILE A 1 13.56 -13.79 9.01
CA ILE A 1 13.47 -12.33 9.29
C ILE A 1 13.95 -11.63 8.03
N ALA A 2 13.06 -11.08 7.21
CA ALA A 2 13.52 -10.25 6.10
C ALA A 2 14.25 -9.07 6.73
N LEU A 3 15.53 -8.87 6.41
CA LEU A 3 16.29 -7.68 6.80
C LEU A 3 15.58 -6.51 6.11
N ASN A 4 14.53 -5.99 6.75
CA ASN A 4 13.69 -4.96 6.19
C ASN A 4 14.56 -3.70 6.25
N THR A 5 15.30 -3.47 5.18
CA THR A 5 16.26 -2.37 5.05
C THR A 5 15.55 -1.10 5.50
N ASP A 6 15.95 -0.56 6.65
CA ASP A 6 15.29 0.60 7.22
C ASP A 6 15.46 1.81 6.29
N ILE A 7 14.68 2.86 6.52
CA ILE A 7 14.68 4.03 5.64
C ILE A 7 16.07 4.68 5.55
N SER A 8 16.86 4.63 6.61
CA SER A 8 18.23 5.17 6.67
C SER A 8 19.16 4.38 5.76
N THR A 9 19.10 3.05 5.83
CA THR A 9 19.91 2.19 4.95
C THR A 9 19.51 2.36 3.47
N ARG A 10 18.21 2.52 3.18
CA ARG A 10 17.76 2.84 1.80
C ARG A 10 18.27 4.19 1.33
N SER A 11 18.22 5.20 2.21
CA SER A 11 18.76 6.54 1.94
C SER A 11 20.26 6.48 1.62
N PHE A 12 21.00 5.74 2.44
CA PHE A 12 22.44 5.54 2.26
C PHE A 12 22.77 4.87 0.92
N ILE A 13 22.03 3.81 0.56
CA ILE A 13 22.18 3.16 -0.75
C ILE A 13 21.91 4.13 -1.91
N VAL A 14 20.83 4.91 -1.83
CA VAL A 14 20.47 5.87 -2.89
C VAL A 14 21.52 6.97 -3.01
N ALA A 15 22.07 7.44 -1.89
CA ALA A 15 23.15 8.42 -1.87
C ALA A 15 24.44 7.88 -2.51
N LEU A 16 24.87 6.66 -2.14
CA LEU A 16 26.08 6.04 -2.68
C LEU A 16 25.97 5.73 -4.18
N LYS A 17 24.81 5.24 -4.62
CA LYS A 17 24.58 4.88 -6.02
C LYS A 17 24.28 6.10 -6.90
N SER A 18 23.96 7.24 -6.28
CA SER A 18 23.78 8.50 -7.02
C SER A 18 25.05 8.86 -7.79
N PRO A 19 24.96 9.44 -9.00
CA PRO A 19 26.11 9.86 -9.80
C PRO A 19 27.11 10.75 -9.05
N PHE A 20 26.66 11.46 -8.02
CA PHE A 20 27.51 12.27 -7.15
C PHE A 20 28.54 11.46 -6.36
N SER A 21 28.15 10.30 -5.82
CA SER A 21 29.08 9.39 -5.16
C SER A 21 29.69 8.40 -6.14
N GLY A 22 29.00 8.08 -7.24
CA GLY A 22 29.52 7.28 -8.35
C GLY A 22 29.84 5.81 -8.02
N LYS A 23 29.38 5.29 -6.87
CA LYS A 23 29.71 3.93 -6.44
C LYS A 23 28.94 2.89 -7.24
N SER A 24 29.65 1.84 -7.64
CA SER A 24 29.06 0.69 -8.30
C SER A 24 28.22 -0.14 -7.33
N THR A 25 27.24 -0.89 -7.85
CA THR A 25 26.41 -1.80 -7.02
C THR A 25 27.27 -2.81 -6.24
N ARG A 26 28.39 -3.26 -6.81
CA ARG A 26 29.30 -4.21 -6.16
C ARG A 26 29.99 -3.60 -4.94
N GLU A 27 30.57 -2.41 -5.09
CA GLU A 27 31.18 -1.69 -3.96
C GLU A 27 30.15 -1.43 -2.85
N ILE A 28 28.92 -1.06 -3.20
CA ILE A 28 27.85 -0.84 -2.22
C ILE A 28 27.48 -2.15 -1.51
N ALA A 29 27.43 -3.27 -2.23
CA ALA A 29 27.17 -4.58 -1.65
C ALA A 29 28.27 -5.00 -0.67
N GLU A 30 29.53 -4.75 -1.00
CA GLU A 30 30.67 -4.99 -0.11
C GLU A 30 30.61 -4.10 1.15
N MET A 31 30.26 -2.82 1.00
CA MET A 31 30.16 -1.88 2.13
C MET A 31 28.98 -2.16 3.07
N THR A 32 27.84 -2.62 2.52
CA THR A 32 26.58 -2.74 3.28
C THR A 32 26.19 -4.17 3.63
N GLY A 33 26.82 -5.17 3.02
CA GLY A 33 26.41 -6.58 3.11
C GLY A 33 25.06 -6.88 2.43
N ILE A 34 24.48 -5.92 1.70
CA ILE A 34 23.18 -6.07 1.03
C ILE A 34 23.39 -6.63 -0.37
N SER A 35 22.52 -7.56 -0.78
CA SER A 35 22.62 -8.16 -2.11
C SER A 35 22.56 -7.10 -3.22
N PRO A 36 23.34 -7.24 -4.31
CA PRO A 36 23.30 -6.34 -5.46
C PRO A 36 21.89 -6.14 -6.01
N ARG A 37 21.09 -7.22 -6.07
CA ARG A 37 19.69 -7.19 -6.50
C ARG A 37 18.83 -6.28 -5.63
N THR A 38 19.01 -6.33 -4.31
CA THR A 38 18.28 -5.47 -3.38
C THR A 38 18.67 -4.01 -3.54
N ILE A 39 19.95 -3.72 -3.73
CA ILE A 39 20.46 -2.36 -3.99
C ILE A 39 19.83 -1.77 -5.25
N ASP A 40 19.86 -2.51 -6.36
CA ASP A 40 19.29 -2.06 -7.63
C ASP A 40 17.78 -1.86 -7.53
N LEU A 41 17.09 -2.72 -6.78
CA LEU A 41 15.65 -2.60 -6.54
C LEU A 41 15.29 -1.38 -5.68
N ILE A 42 16.07 -1.08 -4.63
CA ILE A 42 15.88 0.13 -3.83
C ILE A 42 16.07 1.38 -4.69
N TYR A 43 17.16 1.43 -5.45
CA TYR A 43 17.47 2.58 -6.31
C TYR A 43 16.43 2.77 -7.41
N GLY A 44 16.02 1.68 -8.07
CA GLY A 44 14.98 1.70 -9.09
C GLY A 44 13.65 2.21 -8.55
N ARG A 45 13.22 1.76 -7.36
CA ARG A 45 12.00 2.25 -6.70
C ARG A 45 12.10 3.74 -6.35
N ALA A 46 13.24 4.20 -5.85
CA ALA A 46 13.44 5.62 -5.57
C ALA A 46 13.26 6.45 -6.85
N CYS A 47 13.86 6.02 -7.97
CA CYS A 47 13.70 6.69 -9.28
C CYS A 47 12.24 6.68 -9.76
N GLN A 48 11.55 5.54 -9.64
CA GLN A 48 10.12 5.43 -9.98
C GLN A 48 9.23 6.38 -9.18
N ARG A 49 9.62 6.71 -7.94
CA ARG A 49 8.92 7.63 -7.05
C ARG A 49 9.34 9.09 -7.19
N GLY A 50 10.19 9.40 -8.18
CA GLY A 50 10.55 10.77 -8.52
C GLY A 50 11.92 11.24 -8.02
N PHE A 51 12.75 10.36 -7.44
CA PHE A 51 14.16 10.68 -7.23
C PHE A 51 14.84 10.93 -8.59
N LYS A 52 15.48 12.09 -8.75
CA LYS A 52 16.18 12.48 -9.98
C LYS A 52 17.69 12.48 -9.75
N PRO A 53 18.42 11.42 -10.12
CA PRO A 53 19.86 11.30 -9.84
C PRO A 53 20.70 12.34 -10.58
N ASN A 54 20.24 12.81 -11.75
CA ASN A 54 20.93 13.78 -12.59
C ASN A 54 20.49 15.23 -12.34
N ALA A 55 19.75 15.50 -11.26
CA ALA A 55 19.40 16.87 -10.91
C ALA A 55 20.61 17.65 -10.41
N ARG A 56 20.63 18.98 -10.61
CA ARG A 56 21.71 19.88 -10.15
C ARG A 56 21.95 19.77 -8.64
N LEU A 57 20.90 19.51 -7.86
CA LEU A 57 20.95 19.30 -6.42
C LEU A 57 20.36 17.93 -6.10
N ILE A 58 21.07 17.16 -5.27
CA ILE A 58 20.58 15.89 -4.78
C ILE A 58 19.59 16.15 -3.65
N LYS A 59 18.37 15.64 -3.82
CA LYS A 59 17.34 15.67 -2.78
C LYS A 59 16.86 14.25 -2.54
N ILE A 60 17.16 13.72 -1.37
CA ILE A 60 16.65 12.43 -0.91
C ILE A 60 15.55 12.73 0.10
N LEU A 61 14.31 12.40 -0.25
CA LEU A 61 13.12 12.65 0.57
C LEU A 61 12.49 11.33 1.01
N PRO A 62 11.83 11.27 2.18
CA PRO A 62 11.19 10.05 2.69
C PRO A 62 10.23 9.40 1.69
N GLN A 63 9.45 10.21 0.98
CA GLN A 63 8.49 9.77 -0.05
C GLN A 63 9.11 8.88 -1.16
N TYR A 64 10.42 8.97 -1.41
CA TYR A 64 11.09 8.11 -2.39
C TYR A 64 11.44 6.73 -1.81
N LEU A 65 11.59 6.63 -0.49
CA LEU A 65 12.18 5.49 0.21
C LEU A 65 11.16 4.67 1.01
N GLU A 66 10.11 5.31 1.51
CA GLU A 66 9.06 4.69 2.33
C GLU A 66 8.35 3.55 1.60
N ASP A 67 8.02 2.46 2.29
CA ASP A 67 7.19 1.43 1.67
C ASP A 67 5.80 1.98 1.40
N ALA A 68 5.25 1.65 0.23
CA ALA A 68 3.86 1.97 -0.03
C ALA A 68 2.99 1.26 1.02
N PRO A 69 1.89 1.88 1.48
CA PRO A 69 0.92 1.20 2.31
C PRO A 69 0.61 -0.15 1.67
N ARG A 70 0.77 -1.24 2.43
CA ARG A 70 0.45 -2.56 1.91
C ARG A 70 -1.05 -2.54 1.65
N ALA A 71 -1.43 -2.47 0.38
CA ALA A 71 -2.78 -2.76 -0.03
C ALA A 71 -3.08 -4.15 0.52
N GLY A 72 -3.94 -4.21 1.55
CA GLY A 72 -4.44 -5.48 2.04
C GLY A 72 -5.10 -6.23 0.89
N ARG A 73 -5.34 -7.52 1.07
CA ARG A 73 -6.13 -8.27 0.10
C ARG A 73 -7.43 -7.47 -0.15
N PRO A 74 -7.75 -7.09 -1.40
CA PRO A 74 -9.02 -6.47 -1.73
C PRO A 74 -10.11 -7.36 -1.14
N ARG A 75 -10.83 -6.87 -0.13
CA ARG A 75 -11.95 -7.64 0.41
C ARG A 75 -13.01 -7.61 -0.69
N LYS A 76 -13.69 -8.73 -0.92
CA LYS A 76 -14.84 -8.85 -1.87
C LYS A 76 -16.01 -7.90 -1.56
N GLN A 77 -15.79 -6.94 -0.65
CA GLN A 77 -16.78 -6.24 0.13
C GLN A 77 -16.91 -4.76 -0.25
N GLU A 78 -16.11 -4.16 -1.14
CA GLU A 78 -16.25 -2.72 -1.42
C GLU A 78 -17.63 -2.39 -2.04
N GLU A 79 -18.05 -3.13 -3.07
CA GLU A 79 -19.39 -2.98 -3.66
C GLU A 79 -20.50 -3.35 -2.68
N ILE A 80 -20.27 -4.38 -1.86
CA ILE A 80 -21.23 -4.83 -0.82
C ILE A 80 -21.34 -3.77 0.28
N HIS A 81 -20.24 -3.10 0.64
CA HIS A 81 -20.15 -2.09 1.68
C HIS A 81 -20.94 -0.85 1.27
N ASP A 82 -20.74 -0.38 0.04
CA ASP A 82 -21.52 0.73 -0.52
C ASP A 82 -23.00 0.40 -0.66
N ALA A 83 -23.35 -0.81 -1.11
CA ALA A 83 -24.74 -1.26 -1.21
C ALA A 83 -25.41 -1.37 0.17
N THR A 84 -24.70 -1.88 1.17
CA THR A 84 -25.17 -1.99 2.56
C THR A 84 -25.42 -0.61 3.15
N LEU A 85 -24.47 0.32 3.02
CA LEU A 85 -24.61 1.69 3.52
C LEU A 85 -25.76 2.45 2.84
N LYS A 86 -25.98 2.24 1.54
CA LYS A 86 -27.14 2.83 0.82
C LYS A 86 -28.47 2.32 1.37
N ASN A 87 -28.59 1.03 1.65
CA ASN A 87 -29.82 0.43 2.22
C ASN A 87 -30.09 0.92 3.64
N VAL A 88 -29.06 1.06 4.48
CA VAL A 88 -29.17 1.63 5.83
C VAL A 88 -29.58 3.09 5.79
N ARG A 89 -28.99 3.89 4.89
CA ARG A 89 -29.34 5.31 4.72
C ARG A 89 -30.78 5.51 4.25
N ARG A 90 -31.32 4.59 3.42
CA ARG A 90 -32.73 4.61 2.99
C ARG A 90 -33.71 4.35 4.14
N ASP A 91 -33.25 3.76 5.24
CA ASP A 91 -34.07 3.28 6.36
C ASP A 91 -34.18 4.29 7.53
N ARG A 92 -33.84 5.56 7.29
CA ARG A 92 -33.70 6.59 8.35
C ARG A 92 -34.98 6.93 9.12
N TYR A 93 -36.14 6.38 8.76
CA TYR A 93 -37.45 6.81 9.29
C TYR A 93 -38.35 5.69 9.87
N ARG A 94 -37.96 4.41 9.93
CA ARG A 94 -38.82 3.38 10.57
C ARG A 94 -38.08 2.07 10.87
N ARG A 95 -38.19 1.60 12.12
CA ARG A 95 -37.74 0.28 12.66
C ARG A 95 -36.33 -0.15 12.24
N GLU A 96 -35.42 -0.28 13.21
CA GLU A 96 -34.11 -0.88 13.01
C GLU A 96 -34.20 -2.19 12.19
N LYS A 97 -33.81 -2.15 10.90
CA LYS A 97 -33.72 -3.37 10.09
C LYS A 97 -32.62 -4.25 10.65
N SER A 98 -32.99 -5.46 11.06
CA SER A 98 -32.04 -6.51 11.42
C SER A 98 -31.08 -6.80 10.26
N CYS A 99 -29.84 -7.19 10.58
CA CYS A 99 -28.81 -7.59 9.61
C CYS A 99 -29.32 -8.66 8.62
N ALA A 100 -30.25 -9.53 9.03
CA ALA A 100 -30.87 -10.54 8.17
C ALA A 100 -31.77 -9.92 7.08
N ASN A 101 -32.50 -8.86 7.41
CA ASN A 101 -33.36 -8.16 6.45
C ASN A 101 -32.51 -7.41 5.42
N ILE A 102 -31.42 -6.77 5.87
CA ILE A 102 -30.48 -6.08 4.99
C ILE A 102 -29.79 -7.08 4.04
N ALA A 103 -29.39 -8.25 4.53
CA ALA A 103 -28.83 -9.31 3.69
C ALA A 103 -29.83 -9.79 2.62
N SER A 104 -31.11 -9.94 3.01
CA SER A 104 -32.18 -10.28 2.07
C SER A 104 -32.39 -9.20 1.01
N ASP A 105 -32.43 -7.93 1.40
CA ASP A 105 -32.55 -6.78 0.48
C ASP A 105 -31.37 -6.72 -0.52
N LEU A 106 -30.16 -7.02 -0.05
CA LEU A 106 -28.95 -7.09 -0.90
C LEU A 106 -29.00 -8.27 -1.89
N SER A 107 -29.56 -9.40 -1.48
CA SER A 107 -29.75 -10.57 -2.33
C SER A 107 -30.67 -10.28 -3.53
N VAL A 108 -31.73 -9.50 -3.32
CA VAL A 108 -32.62 -9.02 -4.40
C VAL A 108 -31.87 -8.21 -5.46
N HIS A 109 -30.82 -7.51 -5.05
CA HIS A 109 -29.93 -6.74 -5.93
C HIS A 109 -28.75 -7.57 -6.49
N GLY A 110 -28.76 -8.90 -6.29
CA GLY A 110 -27.73 -9.82 -6.81
C GLY A 110 -26.53 -10.02 -5.89
N TYR A 111 -26.51 -9.42 -4.70
CA TYR A 111 -25.44 -9.59 -3.72
C TYR A 111 -25.78 -10.69 -2.71
N ASN A 112 -25.27 -11.90 -2.94
CA ASN A 112 -25.43 -13.01 -1.99
C ASN A 112 -24.46 -12.84 -0.80
N VAL A 113 -24.95 -12.27 0.30
CA VAL A 113 -24.16 -11.96 1.50
C VAL A 113 -24.85 -12.46 2.75
N SER A 114 -24.07 -12.95 3.72
CA SER A 114 -24.60 -13.40 5.01
C SER A 114 -24.92 -12.22 5.93
N SER A 115 -25.84 -12.41 6.88
CA SER A 115 -26.11 -11.44 7.94
C SER A 115 -24.86 -11.07 8.75
N SER A 116 -23.94 -12.02 8.94
CA SER A 116 -22.65 -11.77 9.60
C SER A 116 -21.71 -10.89 8.77
N THR A 117 -21.84 -10.91 7.44
CA THR A 117 -21.12 -10.01 6.55
C THR A 117 -21.67 -8.59 6.64
N VAL A 118 -23.00 -8.44 6.71
CA VAL A 118 -23.66 -7.14 6.96
C VAL A 118 -23.25 -6.56 8.31
N TRP A 119 -23.23 -7.35 9.37
CA TRP A 119 -22.82 -6.90 10.70
C TRP A 119 -21.36 -6.42 10.77
N ARG A 120 -20.45 -6.99 9.96
CA ARG A 120 -19.05 -6.52 9.88
C ARG A 120 -18.88 -5.21 9.10
N VAL A 121 -19.89 -4.83 8.34
CA VAL A 121 -19.91 -3.65 7.48
C VAL A 121 -20.58 -2.46 8.17
N LEU A 122 -21.61 -2.74 8.99
CA LEU A 122 -22.22 -1.77 9.91
C LEU A 122 -21.25 -1.40 11.03
#